data_AF-A0A452YAT8-F1
#
_entry.id   AF-A0A452YAT8-F1
#
_cell.length_a   1.000
_cell.length_b   1.000
_cell.length_c   1.000
_cell.angle_alpha   90.00
_cell.angle_beta   90.00
_cell.angle_gamma   90.00
#
_symmetry.space_group_name_H-M   'P 1'
#
loop_
_entity.id
_entity.type
_entity.pdbx_description
1 polymer ?
#
loop_
_entity_poly.entity_id
_entity_poly.type
_entity_poly.pdbx_seq_one_letter_code
_entity_poly.pdbx_strand_id
1 'polypeptide(L)'
;MRKNLLKLVRVKEFAPEAQFQDPCASFILPNVICSYCNDCRDLDLCRDSTLQGHEWRCAVPQCGQPYHREEMENALLQIVRQRERLYHLQDLVCVRCRQVKAAHVSEQCNCGGSFRCKEEAPQFLGKMRVFLNVAVSQKFELLQDCVRWILEVR
;
A
#
# COMPACT_ATOMS: atom_id res chain seq x y z
N MET A 1 -10.79 -29.24 -5.64
CA MET A 1 -9.58 -29.56 -4.85
C MET A 1 -9.56 -28.95 -3.44
N ARG A 2 -9.95 -27.67 -3.24
CA ARG A 2 -9.96 -26.98 -1.94
C ARG A 2 -10.70 -27.71 -0.80
N LYS A 3 -11.87 -28.28 -1.07
CA LYS A 3 -12.75 -28.94 -0.08
C LYS A 3 -12.15 -30.18 0.58
N ASN A 4 -11.34 -30.95 -0.15
CA ASN A 4 -10.68 -32.16 0.39
C ASN A 4 -9.46 -31.79 1.24
N LEU A 5 -8.73 -30.74 0.88
CA LEU A 5 -7.59 -30.25 1.66
C LEU A 5 -8.02 -29.65 3.00
N LEU A 6 -9.10 -28.87 3.03
CA LEU A 6 -9.64 -28.30 4.28
C LEU A 6 -10.10 -29.39 5.27
N LYS A 7 -10.62 -30.52 4.78
CA LYS A 7 -10.94 -31.68 5.63
C LYS A 7 -9.72 -32.29 6.31
N LEU A 8 -8.56 -32.32 5.65
CA LEU A 8 -7.32 -32.86 6.22
C LEU A 8 -6.80 -32.01 7.38
N VAL A 9 -6.92 -30.67 7.29
CA VAL A 9 -6.58 -29.73 8.38
C VAL A 9 -7.74 -29.43 9.34
N ARG A 10 -8.85 -30.18 9.24
CA ARG A 10 -10.04 -30.04 10.12
C ARG A 10 -10.68 -28.65 10.12
N VAL A 11 -10.53 -27.90 9.03
CA VAL A 11 -11.13 -26.57 8.86
C VAL A 11 -12.43 -26.70 8.05
N LYS A 12 -13.52 -26.05 8.49
CA LYS A 12 -14.80 -26.06 7.75
C LYS A 12 -14.70 -25.16 6.53
N GLU A 13 -15.38 -25.51 5.44
CA GLU A 13 -15.31 -24.79 4.15
C GLU A 13 -15.66 -23.29 4.23
N PHE A 14 -16.55 -22.91 5.17
CA PHE A 14 -17.01 -21.54 5.37
C PHE A 14 -16.46 -20.90 6.66
N ALA A 15 -15.48 -21.53 7.31
CA ALA A 15 -14.85 -20.93 8.48
C ALA A 15 -14.07 -19.67 8.07
N PRO A 16 -13.95 -18.64 8.93
CA PRO A 16 -13.13 -17.47 8.65
C PRO A 16 -11.68 -17.83 8.27
N GLU A 17 -11.13 -18.86 8.90
CA GLU A 17 -9.78 -19.39 8.67
C GLU A 17 -9.66 -20.16 7.34
N ALA A 18 -10.79 -20.54 6.73
CA ALA A 18 -10.84 -21.17 5.41
C ALA A 18 -10.85 -20.15 4.27
N GLN A 19 -11.12 -18.88 4.56
CA GLN A 19 -11.05 -17.82 3.55
C GLN A 19 -9.59 -17.61 3.18
N PHE A 20 -9.30 -17.63 1.88
CA PHE A 20 -7.96 -17.28 1.41
C PHE A 20 -7.73 -15.81 1.74
N GLN A 21 -6.86 -15.56 2.70
CA GLN A 21 -6.29 -14.25 2.94
C GLN A 21 -4.94 -14.24 2.23
N ASP A 22 -4.73 -13.23 1.42
CA ASP A 22 -3.47 -13.09 0.73
C ASP A 22 -2.36 -12.89 1.77
N PRO A 23 -1.36 -13.78 1.84
CA PRO A 23 -0.35 -13.74 2.90
C PRO A 23 0.57 -12.50 2.77
N CYS A 24 0.59 -11.87 1.60
CA CYS A 24 1.39 -10.69 1.32
C CYS A 24 0.52 -9.50 0.91
N ALA A 25 0.83 -8.33 1.47
CA ALA A 25 0.34 -7.08 0.93
C ALA A 25 0.75 -6.96 -0.55
N SER A 26 -0.19 -6.61 -1.43
CA SER A 26 0.14 -6.18 -2.80
C SER A 26 0.46 -4.70 -2.77
N PHE A 27 1.56 -4.30 -3.39
CA PHE A 27 1.80 -2.90 -3.69
C PHE A 27 2.05 -2.74 -5.18
N ILE A 28 1.19 -1.96 -5.82
CA ILE A 28 1.23 -1.71 -7.26
C ILE A 28 1.83 -0.33 -7.49
N LEU A 29 2.92 -0.28 -8.24
CA LEU A 29 3.43 0.94 -8.86
C LEU A 29 2.74 1.08 -10.23
N PRO A 30 1.79 2.03 -10.38
CA PRO A 30 0.99 2.11 -11.58
C PRO A 30 1.72 2.82 -12.72
N ASN A 31 1.32 2.51 -13.96
CA ASN A 31 1.72 3.22 -15.19
C ASN A 31 3.24 3.34 -15.38
N VAL A 32 3.99 2.27 -15.17
CA VAL A 32 5.42 2.23 -15.47
C VAL A 32 5.63 2.08 -16.97
N ILE A 33 6.25 3.08 -17.58
CA ILE A 33 6.47 3.16 -19.03
C ILE A 33 7.92 2.80 -19.34
N CYS A 34 8.14 1.87 -20.27
CA CYS A 34 9.47 1.55 -20.77
C CYS A 34 9.99 2.65 -21.70
N SER A 35 11.16 3.21 -21.40
CA SER A 35 11.80 4.26 -22.21
C SER A 35 12.23 3.84 -23.62
N TYR A 36 12.24 2.53 -23.90
CA TYR A 36 12.60 1.98 -25.21
C TYR A 36 11.39 1.59 -26.07
N CYS A 37 10.54 0.69 -25.58
CA CYS A 37 9.40 0.18 -26.36
C CYS A 37 8.06 0.88 -26.07
N ASN A 38 8.01 1.82 -25.11
CA ASN A 38 6.80 2.50 -24.64
C ASN A 38 5.71 1.57 -24.08
N ASP A 39 6.05 0.33 -23.75
CA ASP A 39 5.15 -0.56 -23.01
C ASP A 39 4.82 0.07 -21.66
N CYS A 40 3.53 0.18 -21.36
CA CYS A 40 3.01 0.75 -20.13
C CYS A 40 2.33 -0.35 -19.34
N ARG A 41 2.83 -0.61 -18.12
CA ARG A 41 2.26 -1.63 -17.25
C ARG A 41 2.37 -1.25 -15.78
N ASP A 42 1.52 -1.87 -15.00
CA ASP A 42 1.61 -1.83 -13.56
C ASP A 42 2.65 -2.85 -13.06
N LEU A 43 3.40 -2.49 -12.02
CA LEU A 43 4.39 -3.36 -11.37
C LEU A 43 3.93 -3.70 -9.95
N ASP A 44 3.67 -4.98 -9.67
CA ASP A 44 3.41 -5.44 -8.30
C ASP A 44 4.74 -5.75 -7.59
N LEU A 45 5.19 -4.80 -6.78
CA LEU A 45 6.51 -4.85 -6.12
C LEU A 45 6.64 -5.95 -5.07
N CYS A 46 5.52 -6.54 -4.63
CA CYS A 46 5.53 -7.59 -3.62
C CYS A 46 5.36 -9.00 -4.21
N ARG A 47 4.79 -9.13 -5.41
CA ARG A 47 4.42 -10.42 -6.01
C ARG A 47 5.17 -10.75 -7.29
N ASP A 48 5.62 -9.74 -8.03
CA ASP A 48 6.28 -9.98 -9.30
C ASP A 48 7.69 -10.54 -9.07
N SER A 49 7.89 -11.82 -9.44
CA SER A 49 9.17 -12.50 -9.32
C SER A 49 10.27 -11.85 -10.16
N THR A 50 9.92 -11.15 -11.24
CA THR A 50 10.86 -10.41 -12.10
C THR A 50 11.42 -9.17 -11.40
N LEU A 51 10.80 -8.71 -10.31
CA LEU A 51 11.20 -7.53 -9.54
C LEU A 51 11.97 -7.89 -8.25
N GLN A 52 12.28 -9.17 -8.02
CA GLN A 52 13.06 -9.61 -6.86
C GLN A 52 14.54 -9.19 -6.94
N GLY A 53 15.04 -8.93 -8.14
CA GLY A 53 16.37 -8.35 -8.35
C GLY A 53 16.38 -6.83 -8.17
N HIS A 54 17.57 -6.25 -8.06
CA HIS A 54 17.75 -4.79 -8.01
C HIS A 54 17.63 -4.13 -9.39
N GLU A 55 17.51 -4.92 -10.45
CA GLU A 55 17.42 -4.43 -11.82
C GLU A 55 16.08 -4.83 -12.42
N TRP A 56 15.12 -3.92 -12.30
CA TRP A 56 13.79 -4.12 -12.89
C TRP A 56 13.88 -3.89 -14.39
N ARG A 57 13.30 -4.81 -15.16
CA ARG A 57 13.38 -4.79 -16.62
C ARG A 57 11.99 -4.85 -17.23
N CYS A 58 11.85 -4.27 -18.41
CA CYS A 58 10.65 -4.38 -19.21
C CYS A 58 10.35 -5.87 -19.50
N ALA A 59 9.11 -6.28 -19.24
CA ALA A 59 8.69 -7.68 -19.40
C ALA A 59 8.40 -8.08 -20.85
N VAL A 60 8.44 -7.13 -21.80
CA VAL A 60 8.33 -7.43 -23.23
C VAL A 60 9.54 -8.28 -23.65
N PRO A 61 9.35 -9.52 -24.15
CA PRO A 61 10.43 -10.48 -24.38
C PRO A 61 11.57 -9.97 -25.26
N GLN A 62 11.25 -9.13 -26.25
CA GLN A 62 12.21 -8.54 -27.19
C GLN A 62 12.82 -7.20 -26.72
N CYS A 63 12.37 -6.66 -25.59
CA CYS A 63 12.85 -5.38 -25.06
C CYS A 63 13.87 -5.61 -23.94
N GLY A 64 13.44 -6.12 -22.78
CA GLY A 64 14.32 -6.36 -21.63
C GLY A 64 15.05 -5.12 -21.07
N GLN A 65 14.71 -3.91 -21.55
CA GLN A 65 15.36 -2.66 -21.15
C GLN A 65 15.21 -2.44 -19.64
N PRO A 66 16.30 -2.15 -18.91
CA PRO A 66 16.21 -1.84 -17.49
C PRO A 66 15.48 -0.51 -17.27
N TYR A 67 14.60 -0.47 -16.28
CA TYR A 67 13.95 0.75 -15.84
C TYR A 67 14.94 1.65 -15.09
N HIS A 68 14.80 2.96 -15.24
CA HIS A 68 15.60 3.93 -14.52
C HIS A 68 15.25 3.90 -13.03
N ARG A 69 16.19 3.43 -12.20
CA ARG A 69 15.98 3.25 -10.76
C ARG A 69 15.58 4.55 -10.05
N GLU A 70 16.18 5.67 -10.43
CA GLU A 70 15.86 6.99 -9.87
C GLU A 70 14.42 7.40 -10.18
N GLU A 71 13.93 7.13 -11.41
CA GLU A 71 12.53 7.40 -11.78
C GLU A 71 11.56 6.52 -11.00
N MET A 72 11.91 5.25 -10.80
CA MET A 72 11.10 4.32 -10.02
C MET A 72 11.03 4.74 -8.55
N GLU A 73 12.16 5.11 -7.95
CA GLU A 73 12.23 5.61 -6.58
C GLU A 73 11.44 6.92 -6.44
N ASN A 74 11.58 7.86 -7.38
CA ASN A 74 10.82 9.10 -7.38
C ASN A 74 9.31 8.84 -7.49
N ALA A 75 8.87 7.92 -8.34
CA ALA A 75 7.46 7.57 -8.46
C ALA A 75 6.90 7.00 -7.14
N LEU A 76 7.66 6.15 -6.45
CA LEU A 76 7.30 5.64 -5.12
C LEU A 76 7.24 6.75 -4.07
N LEU A 77 8.21 7.67 -4.08
CA LEU A 77 8.23 8.84 -3.21
C LEU A 77 6.96 9.70 -3.41
N GLN A 78 6.56 9.96 -4.65
CA GLN A 78 5.34 10.72 -4.92
C GLN A 78 4.09 10.02 -4.35
N ILE A 79 4.01 8.69 -4.48
CA ILE A 79 2.90 7.91 -3.91
C ILE A 79 2.89 8.01 -2.38
N VAL A 80 4.03 7.84 -1.73
CA VAL A 80 4.15 7.96 -0.26
C VAL A 80 3.73 9.35 0.20
N ARG A 81 4.23 10.42 -0.43
CA ARG A 81 3.89 11.80 -0.07
C ARG A 81 2.43 12.12 -0.30
N GLN A 82 1.86 11.66 -1.40
CA GLN A 82 0.42 11.81 -1.65
C GLN A 82 -0.39 11.06 -0.59
N ARG A 83 0.06 9.88 -0.18
CA ARG A 83 -0.63 9.06 0.82
C ARG A 83 -0.60 9.68 2.22
N GLU A 84 0.56 10.20 2.62
CA GLU A 84 0.77 11.00 3.84
C GLU A 84 -0.18 12.20 3.85
N ARG A 85 -0.19 12.99 2.77
CA ARG A 85 -1.09 14.14 2.63
C ARG A 85 -2.56 13.74 2.80
N LEU A 86 -3.01 12.69 2.13
CA LEU A 86 -4.40 12.21 2.22
C LEU A 86 -4.76 11.75 3.63
N TYR A 87 -3.82 11.17 4.38
CA TYR A 87 -4.05 10.80 5.77
C TYR A 87 -4.23 12.03 6.67
N HIS A 88 -3.46 13.10 6.46
CA HIS A 88 -3.63 14.34 7.24
C HIS A 88 -4.87 15.14 6.85
N LEU A 89 -5.30 15.07 5.59
CA LEU A 89 -6.47 15.77 5.06
C LEU A 89 -7.77 14.94 5.14
N GLN A 90 -7.72 13.76 5.75
CA GLN A 90 -8.88 12.88 5.79
C GLN A 90 -10.05 13.47 6.58
N ASP A 91 -11.25 12.99 6.26
CA ASP A 91 -12.45 13.30 7.01
C ASP A 91 -12.41 12.71 8.42
N LEU A 92 -13.11 13.38 9.34
CA LEU A 92 -13.48 12.82 10.61
C LEU A 92 -14.92 12.29 10.58
N VAL A 93 -15.16 11.14 11.19
CA VAL A 93 -16.46 10.48 11.25
C VAL A 93 -16.94 10.35 12.68
N CYS A 94 -18.23 10.59 12.92
CA CYS A 94 -18.81 10.43 14.24
C CYS A 94 -18.87 8.95 14.63
N VAL A 95 -18.42 8.63 15.85
CA VAL A 95 -18.44 7.25 16.36
C VAL A 95 -19.86 6.70 16.52
N ARG A 96 -20.85 7.55 16.83
CA ARG A 96 -22.24 7.15 17.08
C ARG A 96 -23.07 7.08 15.80
N CYS A 97 -23.23 8.19 15.08
CA CYS A 97 -24.13 8.29 13.93
C CYS A 97 -23.44 8.07 12.57
N ARG A 98 -22.12 7.91 12.54
CA ARG A 98 -21.29 7.69 11.34
C ARG A 98 -21.31 8.82 10.30
N GLN A 99 -21.90 9.98 10.63
CA GLN A 99 -21.86 11.16 9.78
C GLN A 99 -20.47 11.78 9.74
N VAL A 100 -20.11 12.37 8.59
CA VAL A 100 -18.86 13.11 8.40
C VAL A 100 -18.95 14.46 9.11
N LYS A 101 -17.85 14.90 9.72
CA LYS A 101 -17.73 16.19 10.39
C LYS A 101 -17.83 17.31 9.35
N ALA A 102 -18.93 18.06 9.37
CA ALA A 102 -19.16 19.16 8.43
C ALA A 102 -18.53 20.50 8.87
N ALA A 103 -18.45 20.77 10.18
CA ALA A 103 -17.91 22.01 10.72
C ALA A 103 -16.45 21.86 11.12
N HIS A 104 -15.59 22.86 10.91
CA HIS A 104 -14.16 22.76 11.23
C HIS A 104 -13.85 22.77 12.74
N VAL A 105 -14.51 23.65 13.50
CA VAL A 105 -14.16 23.93 14.91
C VAL A 105 -14.90 23.03 15.91
N SER A 106 -16.06 22.47 15.55
CA SER A 106 -16.88 21.69 16.50
C SER A 106 -16.14 20.47 17.03
N GLU A 107 -16.05 20.31 18.34
CA GLU A 107 -15.42 19.12 18.96
C GLU A 107 -16.37 17.91 18.98
N GLN A 108 -17.68 18.17 18.94
CA GLN A 108 -18.72 17.14 19.05
C GLN A 108 -19.66 17.17 17.86
N CYS A 109 -20.22 16.01 17.54
CA CYS A 109 -21.29 15.88 16.56
C CYS A 109 -22.62 16.38 17.13
N ASN A 110 -23.56 16.77 16.28
CA ASN A 110 -24.92 17.17 16.68
C ASN A 110 -25.66 16.09 17.49
N CYS A 111 -25.27 14.82 17.37
CA CYS A 111 -25.78 13.72 18.18
C CYS A 111 -25.05 13.54 19.53
N GLY A 112 -24.18 14.48 19.92
CA GLY A 112 -23.33 14.41 21.12
C GLY A 112 -22.23 13.34 21.06
N GLY A 113 -21.93 12.80 19.87
CA GLY A 113 -20.87 11.80 19.68
C GLY A 113 -19.52 12.46 19.38
N SER A 114 -18.43 11.84 19.82
CA SER A 114 -17.07 12.23 19.43
C SER A 114 -16.78 11.85 17.98
N PHE A 115 -15.78 12.53 17.41
CA PHE A 115 -15.26 12.24 16.07
C PHE A 115 -13.98 11.42 16.16
N ARG A 116 -13.73 10.60 15.13
CA ARG A 116 -12.46 9.90 14.91
C ARG A 116 -12.04 10.02 13.45
N CYS A 117 -10.76 9.80 13.15
CA CYS A 117 -10.28 9.68 11.78
C CYS A 117 -11.02 8.55 11.04
N LYS A 118 -11.33 8.77 9.76
CA LYS A 118 -11.95 7.76 8.90
C LYS A 118 -11.04 6.55 8.70
N GLU A 119 -9.74 6.79 8.53
CA GLU A 119 -8.67 5.81 8.58
C GLU A 119 -7.89 5.97 9.89
N GLU A 120 -7.76 4.88 10.64
CA GLU A 120 -7.04 4.88 11.91
C GLU A 120 -5.52 4.84 11.69
N ALA A 121 -4.78 5.46 12.60
CA ALA A 121 -3.32 5.53 12.53
C ALA A 121 -2.64 4.16 12.32
N PRO A 122 -3.03 3.06 13.02
CA PRO A 122 -2.39 1.76 12.82
C PRO A 122 -2.56 1.22 11.40
N GLN A 123 -3.69 1.49 10.74
CA GLN A 123 -3.95 1.06 9.37
C GLN A 123 -3.07 1.83 8.37
N PHE A 124 -2.93 3.15 8.58
CA PHE A 124 -2.03 3.98 7.79
C PHE A 124 -0.56 3.57 7.96
N LEU A 125 -0.10 3.42 9.20
CA LEU A 125 1.28 3.02 9.52
C LEU A 125 1.60 1.60 9.00
N GLY A 126 0.63 0.68 9.04
CA GLY A 126 0.75 -0.64 8.46
C GLY A 126 1.02 -0.58 6.94
N LYS A 127 0.35 0.31 6.22
CA LYS A 127 0.60 0.55 4.79
C LYS A 127 1.97 1.20 4.55
N MET A 128 2.38 2.16 5.36
CA MET A 128 3.72 2.78 5.27
C MET A 128 4.84 1.75 5.51
N ARG A 129 4.63 0.76 6.39
CA ARG A 129 5.60 -0.33 6.62
C ARG A 129 5.87 -1.16 5.36
N VAL A 130 4.87 -1.33 4.49
CA VAL A 130 5.06 -2.05 3.21
C VAL A 130 6.05 -1.28 2.32
N PHE A 131 5.91 0.05 2.22
CA PHE A 131 6.87 0.89 1.48
C PHE A 131 8.28 0.80 2.07
N LEU A 132 8.40 0.77 3.40
CA LEU A 132 9.71 0.61 4.05
C LEU A 132 10.36 -0.72 3.67
N ASN A 133 9.60 -1.81 3.65
CA ASN A 133 10.11 -3.12 3.27
C ASN A 133 10.58 -3.14 1.81
N VAL A 134 9.80 -2.54 0.91
CA VAL A 134 10.18 -2.36 -0.50
C VAL A 134 11.47 -1.54 -0.59
N ALA A 135 11.54 -0.39 0.08
CA ALA A 135 12.70 0.49 0.06
C ALA A 135 13.98 -0.20 0.55
N VAL A 136 13.89 -0.96 1.64
CA VAL A 136 15.03 -1.74 2.18
C VAL A 136 15.44 -2.85 1.22
N SER A 137 14.48 -3.63 0.71
CA SER A 137 14.76 -4.76 -0.19
C SER A 137 15.42 -4.31 -1.50
N GLN A 138 15.03 -3.13 -1.99
CA GLN A 138 15.47 -2.57 -3.28
C GLN A 138 16.61 -1.56 -3.13
N LYS A 139 17.03 -1.22 -1.91
CA LYS A 139 18.03 -0.17 -1.63
C LYS A 139 17.66 1.19 -2.22
N PHE A 140 16.43 1.63 -1.99
CA PHE A 140 15.97 2.99 -2.29
C PHE A 140 16.18 3.86 -1.04
N GLU A 141 17.31 4.56 -0.99
CA GLU A 141 17.75 5.30 0.21
C GLU A 141 16.83 6.49 0.53
N LEU A 142 16.44 7.27 -0.47
CA LEU A 142 15.57 8.43 -0.29
C LEU A 142 14.16 7.99 0.14
N LEU A 143 13.65 6.93 -0.49
CA LEU A 143 12.35 6.36 -0.10
C LEU A 143 12.39 5.82 1.32
N GLN A 144 13.46 5.11 1.67
CA GLN A 144 13.64 4.56 3.01
C GLN A 144 13.65 5.65 4.07
N ASP A 145 14.43 6.71 3.88
CA ASP A 145 14.54 7.81 4.83
C ASP A 145 13.22 8.58 4.96
N CYS A 146 12.55 8.85 3.84
CA CYS A 146 11.23 9.47 3.82
C CYS A 146 10.20 8.66 4.63
N VAL A 147 10.14 7.34 4.42
CA VAL A 147 9.17 6.48 5.10
C VAL A 147 9.54 6.28 6.58
N ARG A 148 10.84 6.20 6.91
CA ARG A 148 11.29 6.15 8.32
C ARG A 148 10.87 7.39 9.08
N TRP A 149 11.04 8.57 8.51
CA TRP A 149 10.60 9.82 9.13
C TRP A 149 9.10 9.81 9.45
N ILE A 150 8.27 9.35 8.51
CA ILE A 150 6.81 9.20 8.73
C ILE A 150 6.50 8.22 9.86
N LEU A 151 7.30 7.15 10.02
CA LEU A 151 7.08 6.12 11.03
C LEU A 151 7.63 6.48 12.42
N GLU A 152 8.60 7.41 12.49
CA GLU A 152 9.24 7.86 13.73
C GLU A 152 8.51 9.02 14.39
N VAL A 153 7.87 9.89 13.61
CA VAL A 153 7.03 10.97 14.13
C VAL A 153 5.77 10.37 14.76
N ARG A 154 5.81 10.18 16.08
CA ARG A 154 4.67 9.79 16.93
C ARG A 154 3.86 11.00 17.37
#